data_AF-A0A5C5VSR2-F1
#
_entry.id   AF-A0A5C5VSR2-F1
#
_cell.length_a   1.000
_cell.length_b   1.000
_cell.length_c   1.000
_cell.angle_alpha   90.00
_cell.angle_beta   90.00
_cell.angle_gamma   90.00
#
_symmetry.space_group_name_H-M   'P 1'
#
loop_
_entity.id
_entity.type
_entity.pdbx_description
1 polymer ?
#
loop_
_entity_poly.entity_id
_entity_poly.type
_entity_poly.pdbx_seq_one_letter_code
_entity_poly.pdbx_strand_id
1 'polypeptide(L)'
;MWRTRVSIVVLAFLALSSTAFALYSVFDTGNWPKEWPSELESLRKQSRTLVGPMVEAQHFAITFKTREEFEAAWPHILKAKSQGAPIFLKRGPNFFLDKELAGVVVHCPPKGQWDNPKTPEAPIKGYPTESPHRWQWTNYIELVVDGQIIDLNRIPIPADTPIIDGRFKADKTNEDAKSP
;
A
#
# COMPACT_ATOMS: atom_id res chain seq x y z
N MET A 1 -9.41 -20.25 -49.67
CA MET A 1 -9.12 -18.80 -49.65
C MET A 1 -9.92 -18.01 -48.61
N TRP A 2 -11.24 -18.22 -48.43
CA TRP A 2 -12.05 -17.48 -47.44
C TRP A 2 -11.58 -17.66 -45.98
N ARG A 3 -11.29 -18.90 -45.58
CA ARG A 3 -10.83 -19.23 -44.22
C ARG A 3 -9.55 -18.49 -43.82
N THR A 4 -8.60 -18.36 -44.76
CA THR A 4 -7.32 -17.68 -44.54
C THR A 4 -7.49 -16.18 -44.31
N ARG A 5 -8.44 -15.53 -45.00
CA ARG A 5 -8.71 -14.10 -44.84
C ARG A 5 -9.35 -13.78 -43.49
N VAL A 6 -10.27 -14.62 -43.02
CA VAL A 6 -10.89 -14.48 -41.70
C VAL A 6 -9.85 -14.63 -40.59
N SER A 7 -8.94 -15.60 -40.70
CA SER A 7 -7.86 -15.79 -39.71
C SER A 7 -6.93 -14.59 -39.59
N ILE A 8 -6.57 -13.95 -40.71
CA ILE A 8 -5.69 -12.76 -40.70
C ILE A 8 -6.37 -11.56 -40.04
N VAL A 9 -7.67 -11.36 -40.29
CA VAL A 9 -8.43 -10.26 -39.66
C VAL A 9 -8.55 -10.47 -38.14
N VAL A 10 -8.83 -11.69 -37.69
CA VAL A 10 -8.91 -12.01 -36.26
C VAL A 10 -7.56 -11.82 -35.56
N LEU A 11 -6.46 -12.27 -36.17
CA LEU A 11 -5.11 -12.08 -35.61
C LEU A 11 -4.72 -10.60 -35.54
N ALA A 12 -5.07 -9.79 -36.54
CA ALA A 12 -4.84 -8.34 -36.50
C ALA A 12 -5.64 -7.67 -35.39
N PHE A 13 -6.89 -8.08 -35.16
CA PHE A 13 -7.74 -7.54 -34.09
C PHE A 13 -7.26 -7.93 -32.69
N LEU A 14 -6.76 -9.17 -32.51
CA LEU A 14 -6.17 -9.65 -31.26
C LEU A 14 -4.82 -8.96 -30.96
N ALA A 15 -4.01 -8.68 -31.97
CA ALA A 15 -2.76 -7.95 -31.80
C ALA A 15 -3.01 -6.51 -31.31
N LEU A 16 -4.03 -5.84 -31.85
CA LEU A 16 -4.40 -4.46 -31.46
C LEU A 16 -5.01 -4.35 -30.06
N SER A 17 -5.58 -5.44 -29.51
CA SER A 17 -6.21 -5.47 -28.18
C SER A 17 -5.27 -5.92 -27.05
N SER A 18 -3.99 -6.16 -27.34
CA SER A 18 -3.02 -6.72 -26.38
C SER A 18 -2.32 -5.69 -25.47
N THR A 19 -2.62 -4.39 -25.61
CA THR A 19 -2.00 -3.34 -24.78
C THR A 19 -2.75 -3.14 -23.46
N ALA A 20 -2.72 -4.15 -22.60
CA ALA A 20 -3.12 -3.99 -21.20
C ALA A 20 -2.00 -3.26 -20.46
N PHE A 21 -2.11 -1.94 -20.30
CA PHE A 21 -1.19 -1.18 -19.47
C PHE A 21 -1.44 -1.54 -18.00
N ALA A 22 -0.45 -2.14 -17.34
CA ALA A 22 -0.49 -2.32 -15.90
C ALA A 22 -0.50 -0.93 -15.25
N LEU A 23 -1.55 -0.64 -14.50
CA LEU A 23 -1.71 0.62 -13.79
C LEU A 23 -0.65 0.82 -12.69
N TYR A 24 0.10 -0.21 -12.32
CA TYR A 24 1.19 -0.14 -11.35
C TYR A 24 2.46 -0.78 -11.90
N SER A 25 3.61 -0.21 -11.59
CA SER A 25 4.88 -0.95 -11.65
C SER A 25 5.03 -1.72 -10.35
N VAL A 26 5.20 -3.04 -10.43
CA VAL A 26 5.31 -3.92 -9.26
C VAL A 26 6.68 -4.58 -9.26
N PHE A 27 7.36 -4.52 -8.12
CA PHE A 27 8.60 -5.23 -7.85
C PHE A 27 8.36 -6.26 -6.74
N ASP A 28 8.81 -7.50 -6.96
CA ASP A 28 8.69 -8.60 -5.98
C ASP A 28 9.71 -8.51 -4.83
N THR A 29 10.30 -7.33 -4.64
CA THR A 29 11.20 -7.02 -3.53
C THR A 29 10.90 -5.61 -3.00
N GLY A 30 11.25 -5.39 -1.73
CA GLY A 30 11.27 -4.08 -1.10
C GLY A 30 12.43 -3.23 -1.64
N ASN A 31 12.11 -2.14 -2.34
CA ASN A 31 13.07 -1.19 -2.88
C ASN A 31 13.04 0.15 -2.12
N TRP A 32 12.85 0.10 -0.80
CA TRP A 32 12.86 1.29 0.04
C TRP A 32 14.26 1.93 0.12
N PRO A 33 14.35 3.22 0.49
CA PRO A 33 15.61 3.96 0.55
C PRO A 33 16.62 3.36 1.54
N LYS A 34 17.90 3.70 1.39
CA LYS A 34 19.00 3.16 2.24
C LYS A 34 19.00 3.75 3.65
N GLU A 35 18.31 4.88 3.82
CA GLU A 35 18.17 5.63 5.07
C GLU A 35 17.17 4.95 6.03
N TRP A 36 16.37 4.00 5.53
CA TRP A 36 15.52 3.18 6.38
C TRP A 36 16.36 2.28 7.30
N PRO A 37 15.82 1.87 8.46
CA PRO A 37 16.56 1.05 9.42
C PRO A 37 17.09 -0.23 8.78
N SER A 38 18.38 -0.51 8.98
CA SER A 38 19.06 -1.67 8.40
C SER A 38 18.49 -3.00 8.86
N GLU A 39 17.78 -3.05 9.99
CA GLU A 39 17.12 -4.26 10.49
C GLU A 39 15.97 -4.71 9.58
N LEU A 40 15.43 -3.80 8.75
CA LEU A 40 14.41 -4.15 7.77
C LEU A 40 14.98 -4.83 6.52
N GLU A 41 16.30 -4.73 6.28
CA GLU A 41 16.93 -5.23 5.04
C GLU A 41 16.68 -6.72 4.79
N SER A 42 16.59 -7.52 5.87
CA SER A 42 16.26 -8.96 5.79
C SER A 42 14.87 -9.20 5.19
N LEU A 43 13.94 -8.26 5.36
CA LEU A 43 12.56 -8.34 4.89
C LEU A 43 12.42 -7.91 3.42
N ARG A 44 13.45 -7.34 2.78
CA ARG A 44 13.36 -6.90 1.37
C ARG A 44 12.91 -8.01 0.44
N LYS A 45 13.36 -9.25 0.67
CA LYS A 45 13.05 -10.39 -0.20
C LYS A 45 11.59 -10.83 -0.16
N GLN A 46 10.89 -10.63 0.96
CA GLN A 46 9.48 -11.00 1.09
C GLN A 46 8.53 -9.81 0.92
N SER A 47 9.09 -8.60 0.85
CA SER A 47 8.33 -7.39 0.62
C SER A 47 8.08 -7.16 -0.87
N ARG A 48 7.10 -6.33 -1.19
CA ARG A 48 6.81 -5.88 -2.54
C ARG A 48 6.84 -4.37 -2.59
N THR A 49 7.25 -3.82 -3.73
CA THR A 49 7.15 -2.39 -4.01
C THR A 49 6.15 -2.17 -5.11
N LEU A 50 5.14 -1.34 -4.87
CA LEU A 50 4.18 -0.93 -5.88
C LEU A 50 4.35 0.57 -6.12
N VAL A 51 4.47 0.97 -7.39
CA VAL A 51 4.59 2.37 -7.80
C VAL A 51 3.38 2.75 -8.63
N GLY A 52 2.66 3.78 -8.17
CA GLY A 52 1.44 4.27 -8.82
C GLY A 52 1.68 4.86 -10.22
N PRO A 53 0.64 4.90 -11.06
CA PRO A 53 0.73 5.30 -12.48
C PRO A 53 0.81 6.81 -12.70
N MET A 54 0.11 7.59 -11.88
CA MET A 54 -0.15 9.01 -12.13
C MET A 54 0.83 9.90 -11.39
N VAL A 55 1.06 9.56 -10.13
CA VAL A 55 2.11 10.12 -9.28
C VAL A 55 2.90 8.92 -8.84
N GLU A 56 4.23 8.94 -8.97
CA GLU A 56 5.13 7.82 -8.63
C GLU A 56 5.17 7.55 -7.10
N ALA A 57 4.02 7.59 -6.44
CA ALA A 57 3.81 7.20 -5.06
C ALA A 57 4.20 5.74 -4.90
N GLN A 58 4.95 5.48 -3.84
CA GLN A 58 5.54 4.18 -3.59
C GLN A 58 4.86 3.55 -2.39
N HIS A 59 4.55 2.26 -2.51
CA HIS A 59 3.93 1.48 -1.47
C HIS A 59 4.82 0.27 -1.19
N PHE A 60 5.33 0.18 0.03
CA PHE A 60 6.15 -0.95 0.47
C PHE A 60 5.29 -1.89 1.30
N ALA A 61 4.92 -3.00 0.68
CA ALA A 61 4.06 -4.02 1.28
C ALA A 61 4.94 -5.12 1.88
N ILE A 62 4.89 -5.28 3.19
CA ILE A 62 5.71 -6.22 3.96
C ILE A 62 4.76 -7.27 4.56
N THR A 63 4.94 -8.51 4.16
CA THR A 63 4.23 -9.66 4.73
C THR A 63 5.09 -10.31 5.81
N PHE A 64 4.44 -11.03 6.72
CA PHE A 64 5.09 -11.74 7.81
C PHE A 64 4.53 -13.14 7.88
N LYS A 65 5.38 -14.12 8.19
CA LYS A 65 4.97 -15.52 8.33
C LYS A 65 4.60 -15.86 9.76
N THR A 66 5.26 -15.20 10.71
CA THR A 66 5.02 -15.42 12.14
C THR A 66 4.84 -14.10 12.85
N ARG A 67 4.19 -14.19 14.01
CA ARG A 67 4.01 -13.04 14.89
C ARG A 67 5.34 -12.50 15.39
N GLU A 68 6.27 -13.37 15.74
CA GLU A 68 7.58 -13.00 16.29
C GLU A 68 8.39 -12.21 15.28
N GLU A 69 8.29 -12.58 13.99
CA GLU A 69 8.91 -11.85 12.89
C GLU A 69 8.34 -10.43 12.78
N PHE A 70 7.02 -10.30 12.86
CA PHE A 70 6.34 -9.01 12.86
C PHE A 70 6.72 -8.17 14.09
N GLU A 71 6.64 -8.73 15.30
CA GLU A 71 6.95 -8.04 16.56
C GLU A 71 8.41 -7.55 16.58
N ALA A 72 9.34 -8.32 16.02
CA ALA A 72 10.74 -7.92 15.89
C ALA A 72 10.93 -6.77 14.90
N ALA A 73 10.21 -6.77 13.77
CA ALA A 73 10.31 -5.74 12.74
C ALA A 73 9.56 -4.45 13.11
N TRP A 74 8.46 -4.55 13.86
CA TRP A 74 7.55 -3.45 14.16
C TRP A 74 8.20 -2.16 14.66
N PRO A 75 9.10 -2.17 15.67
CA PRO A 75 9.75 -0.94 16.13
C PRO A 75 10.62 -0.27 15.06
N HIS A 76 11.13 -1.01 14.07
CA HIS A 76 11.91 -0.48 12.97
C HIS A 76 11.00 0.07 11.87
N ILE A 77 9.87 -0.58 11.59
CA ILE A 77 8.86 -0.08 10.65
C ILE A 77 8.29 1.26 11.12
N LEU A 78 8.06 1.42 12.43
CA LEU A 78 7.59 2.69 13.01
C LEU A 78 8.55 3.86 12.75
N LYS A 79 9.86 3.61 12.63
CA LYS A 79 10.84 4.67 12.32
C LYS A 79 10.73 5.20 10.89
N ALA A 80 10.14 4.43 9.96
CA ALA A 80 9.92 4.88 8.60
C ALA A 80 8.75 5.87 8.47
N LYS A 81 7.86 5.93 9.48
CA LYS A 81 6.67 6.79 9.52
C LYS A 81 7.06 8.25 9.80
N SER A 82 6.43 9.17 9.11
CA SER A 82 6.55 10.60 9.42
C SER A 82 5.95 10.92 10.81
N GLN A 83 6.49 11.94 11.48
CA GLN A 83 5.96 12.39 12.76
C GLN A 83 4.50 12.85 12.61
N GLY A 84 3.64 12.45 13.56
CA GLY A 84 2.20 12.76 13.53
C GLY A 84 1.37 12.05 12.45
N ALA A 85 1.99 11.41 11.45
CA ALA A 85 1.27 10.59 10.47
C ALA A 85 0.58 9.39 11.13
N PRO A 86 -0.60 8.98 10.66
CA PRO A 86 -1.42 7.98 11.34
C PRO A 86 -0.97 6.55 11.03
N ILE A 87 -1.48 5.62 11.83
CA ILE A 87 -1.59 4.21 11.45
C ILE A 87 -3.07 3.93 11.13
N PHE A 88 -3.33 3.50 9.90
CA PHE A 88 -4.65 3.06 9.47
C PHE A 88 -4.80 1.56 9.75
N LEU A 89 -5.78 1.19 10.57
CA LEU A 89 -6.10 -0.22 10.78
C LEU A 89 -7.03 -0.69 9.67
N LYS A 90 -6.67 -1.80 9.03
CA LYS A 90 -7.42 -2.42 7.94
C LYS A 90 -7.67 -3.89 8.25
N ARG A 91 -8.72 -4.45 7.65
CA ARG A 91 -8.97 -5.89 7.62
C ARG A 91 -8.58 -6.41 6.24
N GLY A 92 -8.01 -7.61 6.17
CA GLY A 92 -7.76 -8.28 4.89
C GLY A 92 -9.06 -8.64 4.15
N PRO A 93 -9.00 -8.88 2.82
CA PRO A 93 -7.81 -8.81 1.97
C PRO A 93 -7.37 -7.37 1.67
N ASN A 94 -6.09 -7.17 1.35
CA ASN A 94 -5.53 -5.86 1.00
C ASN A 94 -4.80 -5.94 -0.34
N PHE A 95 -5.11 -5.02 -1.27
CA PHE A 95 -4.55 -4.99 -2.62
C PHE A 95 -3.02 -5.07 -2.66
N PHE A 96 -2.32 -4.36 -1.76
CA PHE A 96 -0.85 -4.32 -1.74
C PHE A 96 -0.24 -5.63 -1.22
N LEU A 97 -0.97 -6.37 -0.39
CA LEU A 97 -0.53 -7.64 0.21
C LEU A 97 -0.97 -8.87 -0.60
N ASP A 98 -1.56 -8.69 -1.78
CA ASP A 98 -2.11 -9.77 -2.62
C ASP A 98 -3.15 -10.61 -1.86
N LYS A 99 -2.88 -11.89 -1.59
CA LYS A 99 -3.79 -12.81 -0.90
C LYS A 99 -3.57 -12.86 0.61
N GLU A 100 -2.54 -12.18 1.11
CA GLU A 100 -2.20 -12.25 2.52
C GLU A 100 -3.19 -11.46 3.38
N LEU A 101 -3.53 -12.03 4.52
CA LEU A 101 -4.52 -11.47 5.45
C LEU A 101 -3.88 -10.56 6.51
N ALA A 102 -2.55 -10.59 6.63
CA ALA A 102 -1.78 -9.83 7.60
C ALA A 102 -0.54 -9.22 6.95
N GLY A 103 -0.25 -7.98 7.30
CA GLY A 103 0.98 -7.31 6.86
C GLY A 103 0.96 -5.83 7.14
N VAL A 104 2.04 -5.18 6.71
CA VAL A 104 2.20 -3.74 6.82
C VAL A 104 2.37 -3.15 5.42
N VAL A 105 1.68 -2.06 5.13
CA VAL A 105 1.94 -1.25 3.93
C VAL A 105 2.43 0.11 4.40
N VAL A 106 3.67 0.45 4.06
CA VAL A 106 4.18 1.80 4.24
C VAL A 106 3.93 2.57 2.95
N HIS A 107 3.11 3.61 3.05
CA HIS A 107 2.82 4.51 1.96
C HIS A 107 3.81 5.66 2.02
N CYS A 108 4.48 5.92 0.91
CA CYS A 108 5.47 6.98 0.77
C CYS A 108 5.01 8.00 -0.27
N PRO A 109 5.40 9.28 -0.12
CA PRO A 109 5.13 10.28 -1.14
C PRO A 109 5.83 9.91 -2.46
N PRO A 110 5.40 10.54 -3.57
CA PRO A 110 6.03 10.33 -4.86
C PRO A 110 7.54 10.53 -4.83
N LYS A 111 8.26 9.77 -5.65
CA LYS A 111 9.72 9.86 -5.76
C LYS A 111 10.18 11.32 -5.94
N GLY A 112 11.19 11.71 -5.17
CA GLY A 112 11.74 13.08 -5.18
C GLY A 112 11.00 14.08 -4.28
N GLN A 113 9.91 13.68 -3.63
CA GLN A 113 9.23 14.52 -2.64
C GLN A 113 9.80 14.39 -1.23
N TRP A 114 10.56 13.33 -0.93
CA TRP A 114 11.15 13.13 0.40
C TRP A 114 12.13 14.24 0.80
N ASP A 115 12.95 14.69 -0.14
CA ASP A 115 13.97 15.72 0.10
C ASP A 115 13.50 17.11 -0.30
N ASN A 116 12.25 17.25 -0.76
CA ASN A 116 11.74 18.52 -1.24
C ASN A 116 11.19 19.33 -0.05
N PRO A 117 11.82 20.46 0.33
CA PRO A 117 11.38 21.27 1.47
C PRO A 117 10.01 21.93 1.26
N LYS A 118 9.47 21.90 0.03
CA LYS A 118 8.11 22.38 -0.27
C LYS A 118 7.04 21.30 -0.05
N THR A 119 7.44 20.06 0.16
CA THR A 119 6.51 18.96 0.43
C THR A 119 5.95 19.14 1.84
N PRO A 120 4.61 19.19 1.99
CA PRO A 120 4.03 19.42 3.29
C PRO A 120 4.22 18.20 4.19
N GLU A 121 4.87 18.40 5.34
CA GLU A 121 4.97 17.39 6.40
C GLU A 121 3.66 17.23 7.19
N ALA A 122 2.80 18.25 7.12
CA ALA A 122 1.51 18.29 7.79
C ALA A 122 0.39 17.70 6.90
N PRO A 123 -0.70 17.18 7.51
CA PRO A 123 -1.84 16.68 6.75
C PRO A 123 -2.46 17.77 5.86
N ILE A 124 -2.92 17.38 4.67
CA ILE A 124 -3.58 18.29 3.73
C ILE A 124 -4.89 18.81 4.33
N LYS A 125 -5.00 20.14 4.45
CA LYS A 125 -6.21 20.80 4.96
C LYS A 125 -7.39 20.57 3.99
N GLY A 126 -8.60 20.45 4.54
CA GLY A 126 -9.84 20.27 3.77
C GLY A 126 -10.18 18.82 3.41
N TYR A 127 -9.25 17.87 3.58
CA TYR A 127 -9.57 16.44 3.46
C TYR A 127 -10.19 15.89 4.76
N PRO A 128 -11.15 14.96 4.67
CA PRO A 128 -11.66 14.23 5.83
C PRO A 128 -10.53 13.59 6.64
N THR A 129 -10.65 13.59 7.96
CA THR A 129 -9.60 13.12 8.87
C THR A 129 -9.23 11.66 8.63
N GLU A 130 -10.22 10.85 8.24
CA GLU A 130 -10.13 9.42 7.96
C GLU A 130 -9.68 9.08 6.53
N SER A 131 -9.43 10.08 5.69
CA SER A 131 -9.01 9.87 4.30
C SER A 131 -7.50 9.67 4.19
N PRO A 132 -6.99 8.56 3.61
CA PRO A 132 -5.57 8.37 3.37
C PRO A 132 -4.95 9.47 2.49
N HIS A 133 -5.73 10.04 1.55
CA HIS A 133 -5.27 11.15 0.68
C HIS A 133 -4.82 12.38 1.46
N ARG A 134 -5.35 12.57 2.69
CA ARG A 134 -4.90 13.64 3.60
C ARG A 134 -3.41 13.53 3.94
N TRP A 135 -2.82 12.35 3.82
CA TRP A 135 -1.45 12.01 4.22
C TRP A 135 -0.56 11.60 3.04
N GLN A 136 -1.00 11.79 1.79
CA GLN A 136 -0.27 11.34 0.60
C GLN A 136 1.15 11.93 0.41
N TRP A 137 1.48 12.99 1.15
CA TRP A 137 2.80 13.64 1.13
C TRP A 137 3.72 13.21 2.28
N THR A 138 3.27 12.27 3.12
CA THR A 138 3.99 11.79 4.30
C THR A 138 4.15 10.28 4.24
N ASN A 139 5.09 9.75 5.01
CA ASN A 139 5.17 8.32 5.23
C ASN A 139 4.14 7.92 6.29
N TYR A 140 3.08 7.22 5.88
CA TYR A 140 2.06 6.68 6.80
C TYR A 140 1.94 5.16 6.64
N ILE A 141 1.33 4.53 7.64
CA ILE A 141 1.26 3.07 7.71
C ILE A 141 -0.19 2.61 7.59
N GLU A 142 -0.44 1.61 6.74
CA GLU A 142 -1.61 0.74 6.86
C GLU A 142 -1.17 -0.58 7.53
N LEU A 143 -1.85 -0.91 8.63
CA LEU A 143 -1.66 -2.15 9.36
C LEU A 143 -2.86 -3.06 9.09
N VAL A 144 -2.62 -4.15 8.37
CA VAL A 144 -3.67 -5.12 8.01
C VAL A 144 -3.71 -6.20 9.08
N VAL A 145 -4.77 -6.19 9.88
CA VAL A 145 -4.87 -6.96 11.12
C VAL A 145 -5.67 -8.25 10.89
N ASP A 146 -5.07 -9.39 11.25
CA ASP A 146 -5.72 -10.72 11.24
C ASP A 146 -6.01 -11.26 12.65
N GLY A 147 -5.40 -10.67 13.69
CA GLY A 147 -5.50 -11.13 15.08
C GLY A 147 -4.63 -12.36 15.39
N GLN A 148 -3.93 -12.94 14.42
CA GLN A 148 -3.02 -14.07 14.64
C GLN A 148 -1.57 -13.59 14.54
N ILE A 149 -1.16 -13.09 13.38
CA ILE A 149 0.19 -12.55 13.17
C ILE A 149 0.28 -11.14 13.73
N ILE A 150 -0.72 -10.31 13.45
CA ILE A 150 -0.78 -8.93 13.93
C ILE A 150 -1.86 -8.84 14.99
N ASP A 151 -1.44 -8.85 16.26
CA ASP A 151 -2.30 -8.70 17.43
C ASP A 151 -2.11 -7.32 18.08
N LEU A 152 -3.15 -6.49 17.99
CA LEU A 152 -3.13 -5.12 18.51
C LEU A 152 -2.96 -5.04 20.04
N ASN A 153 -3.24 -6.13 20.77
CA ASN A 153 -3.06 -6.15 22.22
C ASN A 153 -1.61 -6.38 22.65
N ARG A 154 -0.73 -6.75 21.71
CA ARG A 154 0.66 -7.12 21.99
C ARG A 154 1.69 -6.17 21.42
N ILE A 155 1.31 -5.34 20.45
CA ILE A 155 2.22 -4.38 19.85
C ILE A 155 2.18 -3.03 20.56
N PRO A 156 3.34 -2.42 20.85
CA PRO A 156 3.37 -1.05 21.31
C PRO A 156 2.97 -0.12 20.15
N ILE A 157 2.00 0.75 20.40
CA ILE A 157 1.65 1.86 19.51
C ILE A 157 2.19 3.13 20.16
N PRO A 158 2.94 3.98 19.43
CA PRO A 158 3.41 5.24 19.99
C PRO A 158 2.24 6.13 20.45
N ALA A 159 2.33 6.69 21.65
CA ALA A 159 1.24 7.45 22.28
C ALA A 159 0.81 8.70 21.49
N ASP A 160 1.72 9.25 20.68
CA ASP A 160 1.52 10.42 19.83
C ASP A 160 1.01 10.07 18.41
N THR A 161 0.84 8.79 18.10
CA THR A 161 0.46 8.34 16.76
C THR A 161 -1.06 8.22 16.63
N PRO A 162 -1.71 9.01 15.75
CA PRO A 162 -3.14 8.88 15.52
C PRO A 162 -3.48 7.50 14.95
N ILE A 163 -4.52 6.88 15.48
CA ILE A 163 -5.05 5.60 14.98
C ILE A 163 -6.37 5.85 14.27
N ILE A 164 -6.45 5.45 13.01
CA ILE A 164 -7.67 5.52 12.21
C ILE A 164 -8.15 4.10 11.96
N ASP A 165 -9.18 3.67 12.70
CA ASP A 165 -9.71 2.32 12.57
C ASP A 165 -10.68 2.21 11.38
N GLY A 166 -10.20 1.59 10.31
CA GLY A 166 -10.97 1.32 9.10
C GLY A 166 -11.51 -0.11 9.02
N ARG A 167 -11.32 -0.96 10.04
CA ARG A 167 -11.66 -2.40 9.98
C ARG A 167 -13.16 -2.68 9.90
N PHE A 168 -13.98 -1.73 10.33
CA PHE A 168 -15.44 -1.87 10.45
C PHE A 168 -16.23 -0.86 9.63
N LYS A 169 -15.60 -0.18 8.66
CA LYS A 169 -16.39 0.64 7.74
C LYS A 169 -17.36 -0.30 7.04
N ALA A 170 -18.65 -0.10 7.31
CA ALA A 170 -19.72 -0.86 6.67
C ALA A 170 -19.44 -0.79 5.17
N ASP A 171 -19.40 -1.96 4.52
CA ASP A 171 -19.45 -2.00 3.08
C ASP A 171 -20.72 -1.23 2.70
N LYS A 172 -20.56 0.05 2.31
CA LYS A 172 -21.59 0.77 1.57
C LYS A 172 -21.62 0.10 0.21
N THR A 173 -22.18 -1.10 0.24
CA THR A 173 -22.20 -2.08 -0.82
C THR A 173 -23.12 -1.51 -1.85
N ASN A 174 -22.62 -0.77 -2.84
CA ASN A 174 -23.19 -0.62 -4.19
C ASN A 174 -24.73 -0.41 -4.35
N GLU A 175 -25.50 -0.09 -3.31
CA GLU A 175 -26.94 0.13 -3.38
C GLU A 175 -27.21 1.49 -4.04
N ASP A 176 -26.34 2.47 -3.82
CA ASP A 176 -26.40 3.77 -4.50
C ASP A 176 -25.89 3.73 -5.95
N ALA A 177 -25.26 2.63 -6.39
CA ALA A 177 -24.91 2.40 -7.79
C ALA A 177 -26.05 1.75 -8.61
N LYS A 178 -27.19 1.47 -7.96
CA LYS A 178 -28.46 1.10 -8.60
C LYS A 178 -29.51 2.18 -8.30
N SER A 179 -29.36 3.33 -8.91
CA SER A 179 -30.46 4.28 -9.11
C SER A 179 -30.40 4.77 -10.57
N PRO A 180 -31.58 5.00 -11.18
CA PRO A 180 -31.98 4.47 -12.49
C PRO A 180 -31.25 5.02 -13.71
#